data_AF-A0A8J5MG01-F1
#
_entry.id   AF-A0A8J5MG01-F1
#
_cell.length_a   1.000
_cell.length_b   1.000
_cell.length_c   1.000
_cell.angle_alpha   90.00
_cell.angle_beta   90.00
_cell.angle_gamma   90.00
#
_symmetry.space_group_name_H-M   'P 1'
#
loop_
_entity.id
_entity.type
_entity.pdbx_description
1 polymer ?
#
loop_
_entity_poly.entity_id
_entity_poly.type
_entity_poly.pdbx_seq_one_letter_code
_entity_poly.pdbx_strand_id
1 'polypeptide(L)'
;MDMSDIPFDVPVILHSIRKHKNLQNAVGTKEARCLEDNVYEQLVLRHVDDNTVVIQSARNNRYLQDRTNGHCVFGSIRIRDQSLFTIEANSTSSLFFMPCFTGNVLQCDNELVVKDRQRLILELAKGGKTPDEIEQIVTRLFDSPTVGVPSSAYAISVAFN
;
A
#
# COMPACT_ATOMS: atom_id res chain seq x y z
N MET A 1 -7.83 15.94 -13.66
CA MET A 1 -7.06 14.87 -14.32
C MET A 1 -8.02 14.09 -15.19
N ASP A 2 -7.69 13.88 -16.46
CA ASP A 2 -8.42 12.93 -17.30
C ASP A 2 -7.98 11.50 -16.91
N MET A 3 -8.87 10.52 -16.98
CA MET A 3 -8.49 9.11 -16.74
C MET A 3 -7.43 8.63 -17.74
N SER A 4 -7.38 9.24 -18.93
CA SER A 4 -6.34 8.99 -19.94
C SER A 4 -4.93 9.41 -19.50
N ASP A 5 -4.82 10.30 -18.49
CA ASP A 5 -3.54 10.74 -17.94
C ASP A 5 -2.94 9.73 -16.94
N ILE A 6 -3.71 8.72 -16.52
CA ILE A 6 -3.26 7.74 -15.54
C ILE A 6 -2.34 6.73 -16.24
N PRO A 7 -1.07 6.58 -15.81
CA PRO A 7 -0.14 5.67 -16.46
C PRO A 7 -0.44 4.22 -16.04
N PHE A 8 -1.18 3.51 -16.87
CA PHE A 8 -1.48 2.08 -16.71
C PHE A 8 -0.35 1.18 -17.21
N ASP A 9 -0.28 -0.03 -16.66
CA ASP A 9 0.66 -1.12 -17.03
C ASP A 9 2.16 -0.77 -16.90
N VAL A 10 2.48 0.33 -16.22
CA VAL A 10 3.84 0.73 -15.89
C VAL A 10 4.01 0.90 -14.37
N PRO A 11 5.24 0.82 -13.83
CA PRO A 11 5.50 1.12 -12.43
C PRO A 11 5.15 2.57 -12.05
N VAL A 12 4.37 2.72 -10.99
CA VAL A 12 3.89 3.98 -10.41
C VAL A 12 4.03 3.96 -8.89
N ILE A 13 3.98 5.13 -8.26
CA ILE A 13 3.92 5.29 -6.81
C ILE A 13 2.57 5.91 -6.46
N LEU A 14 1.81 5.27 -5.57
CA LEU A 14 0.56 5.83 -5.05
C LEU A 14 0.86 6.61 -3.76
N HIS A 15 0.99 7.93 -3.89
CA HIS A 15 1.42 8.83 -2.81
C HIS A 15 0.23 9.47 -2.10
N SER A 16 0.13 9.31 -0.79
CA SER A 16 -0.84 10.01 0.07
C SER A 16 -0.48 11.48 0.20
N ILE A 17 -1.24 12.37 -0.43
CA ILE A 17 -1.01 13.83 -0.30
C ILE A 17 -1.27 14.34 1.13
N ARG A 18 -2.08 13.64 1.93
CA ARG A 18 -2.42 14.08 3.29
C ARG A 18 -1.45 13.57 4.35
N LYS A 19 -0.88 12.38 4.14
CA LYS A 19 0.03 11.74 5.09
C LYS A 19 1.49 11.84 4.68
N HIS A 20 1.77 12.25 3.43
CA HIS A 20 3.10 12.28 2.83
C HIS A 20 3.82 10.92 2.89
N LYS A 21 3.09 9.86 2.53
CA LYS A 21 3.53 8.46 2.59
C LYS A 21 3.00 7.67 1.40
N ASN A 22 3.68 6.59 1.05
CA ASN A 22 3.39 5.77 -0.13
C ASN A 22 2.77 4.44 0.25
N LEU A 23 1.76 4.02 -0.50
CA LEU A 23 1.23 2.66 -0.43
C LEU A 23 2.30 1.68 -0.91
N GLN A 24 2.53 0.63 -0.14
CA GLN A 24 3.63 -0.30 -0.42
C GLN A 24 3.38 -1.71 0.09
N ASN A 25 4.14 -2.66 -0.44
CA ASN A 25 4.12 -4.07 -0.04
C ASN A 25 5.50 -4.56 0.44
N ALA A 26 5.72 -4.46 1.75
CA ALA A 26 7.00 -4.77 2.39
C ALA A 26 7.40 -6.27 2.31
N VAL A 27 8.68 -6.58 2.57
CA VAL A 27 9.18 -7.98 2.60
C VAL A 27 8.62 -8.73 3.81
N GLY A 28 8.38 -10.03 3.64
CA GLY A 28 7.97 -10.91 4.75
C GLY A 28 6.51 -10.77 5.17
N THR A 29 5.75 -9.87 4.55
CA THR A 29 4.34 -9.64 4.87
C THR A 29 3.47 -9.49 3.62
N LYS A 30 2.19 -9.77 3.77
CA LYS A 30 1.14 -9.48 2.78
C LYS A 30 0.38 -8.21 3.13
N GLU A 31 0.59 -7.62 4.30
CA GLU A 31 -0.09 -6.40 4.70
C GLU A 31 0.25 -5.25 3.76
N ALA A 32 -0.76 -4.49 3.36
CA ALA A 32 -0.53 -3.21 2.70
C ALA A 32 -0.17 -2.19 3.77
N ARG A 33 0.86 -1.39 3.51
CA ARG A 33 1.33 -0.37 4.44
C ARG A 33 1.42 0.97 3.75
N CYS A 34 1.35 2.02 4.54
CA CYS A 34 1.57 3.38 4.11
C CYS A 34 2.75 3.93 4.92
N LEU A 35 3.94 3.99 4.31
CA LEU A 35 5.19 4.42 4.96
C LEU A 35 5.95 5.40 4.04
N GLU A 36 7.07 5.92 4.51
CA GLU A 36 7.98 6.75 3.72
C GLU A 36 8.58 5.97 2.53
N ASP A 37 9.19 6.74 1.62
CA ASP A 37 9.68 6.29 0.33
C ASP A 37 10.70 5.14 0.47
N ASN A 38 10.48 4.05 -0.26
CA ASN A 38 11.40 2.91 -0.30
C ASN A 38 11.14 1.96 -1.48
N VAL A 39 12.00 0.96 -1.63
CA VAL A 39 11.97 0.00 -2.76
C VAL A 39 10.69 -0.85 -2.89
N TYR A 40 9.76 -0.80 -1.94
CA TYR A 40 8.51 -1.58 -1.92
C TYR A 40 7.26 -0.80 -2.35
N GLU A 41 7.42 0.47 -2.73
CA GLU A 41 6.35 1.40 -3.10
C GLU A 41 5.91 1.32 -4.56
N GLN A 42 6.67 0.60 -5.40
CA GLN A 42 6.33 0.46 -6.81
C GLN A 42 5.12 -0.46 -6.99
N LEU A 43 4.08 0.12 -7.57
CA LEU A 43 2.83 -0.54 -7.90
C LEU A 43 2.57 -0.44 -9.40
N VAL A 44 1.70 -1.28 -9.93
CA VAL A 44 1.24 -1.23 -11.31
C VAL A 44 -0.28 -1.18 -11.28
N LEU A 45 -0.85 -0.10 -11.84
CA LEU A 45 -2.28 -0.01 -12.08
C LEU A 45 -2.60 -0.77 -13.36
N ARG A 46 -3.60 -1.65 -13.31
CA ARG A 46 -4.09 -2.36 -14.50
C ARG A 46 -5.59 -2.18 -14.64
N HIS A 47 -6.03 -1.96 -15.87
CA HIS A 47 -7.44 -2.04 -16.21
C HIS A 47 -7.96 -3.47 -16.13
N VAL A 48 -9.19 -3.61 -15.65
CA VAL A 48 -9.98 -4.83 -15.76
C VAL A 48 -11.10 -4.61 -16.78
N ASP A 49 -11.81 -3.49 -16.64
CA ASP A 49 -12.85 -3.00 -17.55
C ASP A 49 -12.85 -1.46 -17.54
N ASP A 50 -13.86 -0.87 -18.18
CA ASP A 50 -13.98 0.57 -18.40
C ASP A 50 -13.92 1.40 -17.11
N ASN A 51 -14.41 0.86 -15.98
CA ASN A 51 -14.52 1.60 -14.72
C ASN A 51 -13.73 0.98 -13.57
N THR A 52 -13.12 -0.18 -13.80
CA THR A 52 -12.52 -0.98 -12.75
C THR A 52 -11.05 -1.22 -13.01
N VAL A 53 -10.27 -1.03 -11.95
CA VAL A 53 -8.83 -1.27 -11.94
C VAL A 53 -8.45 -2.26 -10.84
N VAL A 54 -7.24 -2.79 -10.97
CA VAL A 54 -6.54 -3.51 -9.90
C VAL A 54 -5.21 -2.83 -9.61
N ILE A 55 -4.79 -2.88 -8.35
CA ILE A 55 -3.49 -2.37 -7.91
C ILE A 55 -2.58 -3.56 -7.65
N GLN A 56 -1.52 -3.70 -8.45
CA GLN A 56 -0.57 -4.81 -8.34
C GLN A 56 0.75 -4.34 -7.72
N SER A 57 1.32 -5.13 -6.81
CA SER A 57 2.71 -4.95 -6.37
C SER A 57 3.68 -5.33 -7.49
N ALA A 58 4.53 -4.39 -7.92
CA ALA A 58 5.54 -4.65 -8.95
C ALA A 58 6.57 -5.71 -8.50
N ARG A 59 6.77 -5.84 -7.18
CA ARG A 59 7.77 -6.73 -6.59
C ARG A 59 7.39 -8.21 -6.64
N ASN A 60 6.13 -8.54 -6.38
CA ASN A 60 5.71 -9.94 -6.20
C ASN A 60 4.43 -10.33 -6.93
N ASN A 61 3.93 -9.45 -7.80
CA ASN A 61 2.77 -9.65 -8.66
C ASN A 61 1.46 -9.90 -7.91
N ARG A 62 1.41 -9.62 -6.60
CA ARG A 62 0.19 -9.75 -5.81
C ARG A 62 -0.68 -8.51 -5.97
N TYR A 63 -1.98 -8.71 -6.01
CA TYR A 63 -2.97 -7.64 -6.07
C TYR A 63 -3.39 -7.22 -4.67
N LEU A 64 -3.55 -5.90 -4.49
CA LEU A 64 -4.16 -5.31 -3.32
C LEU A 64 -5.60 -5.82 -3.21
N GLN A 65 -5.98 -6.22 -2.00
CA GLN A 65 -7.29 -6.73 -1.69
C GLN A 65 -7.81 -6.02 -0.46
N ASP A 66 -9.01 -5.47 -0.59
CA ASP A 66 -9.74 -5.02 0.57
C ASP A 66 -10.41 -6.19 1.30
N ARG A 67 -10.55 -6.07 2.61
CA ARG A 67 -11.07 -7.11 3.50
C ARG A 67 -12.27 -6.55 4.25
N THR A 68 -13.17 -7.43 4.68
CA THR A 68 -14.41 -7.03 5.37
C THR A 68 -14.19 -6.25 6.67
N ASN A 69 -12.99 -6.27 7.22
CA ASN A 69 -12.58 -5.50 8.39
C ASN A 69 -11.95 -4.14 8.04
N GLY A 70 -11.96 -3.72 6.76
CA GLY A 70 -11.36 -2.48 6.28
C GLY A 70 -9.83 -2.54 6.10
N HIS A 71 -9.22 -3.71 6.28
CA HIS A 71 -7.79 -3.89 6.06
C HIS A 71 -7.50 -4.20 4.60
N CYS A 72 -6.40 -3.64 4.09
CA CYS A 72 -5.91 -3.96 2.76
C CYS A 72 -4.69 -4.88 2.81
N VAL A 73 -4.68 -5.91 1.97
CA VAL A 73 -3.58 -6.89 1.88
C VAL A 73 -3.25 -7.19 0.42
N PHE A 74 -1.97 -7.36 0.11
CA PHE A 74 -1.51 -7.93 -1.15
C PHE A 74 -1.63 -9.46 -1.10
N GLY A 75 -2.85 -9.97 -1.23
CA GLY A 75 -3.20 -11.34 -0.85
C GLY A 75 -2.98 -12.40 -1.93
N SER A 76 -3.22 -12.07 -3.20
CA SER A 76 -3.38 -13.04 -4.30
C SER A 76 -2.64 -12.59 -5.55
N ILE A 77 -2.07 -13.55 -6.29
CA ILE A 77 -1.51 -13.32 -7.64
C ILE A 77 -2.58 -13.40 -8.74
N ARG A 78 -3.81 -13.75 -8.38
CA ARG A 78 -4.98 -13.76 -9.26
C ARG A 78 -5.91 -12.63 -8.84
N ILE A 79 -6.52 -11.96 -9.82
CA ILE A 79 -7.59 -10.99 -9.60
C ILE A 79 -8.76 -11.72 -8.93
N ARG A 80 -9.33 -11.08 -7.92
CA ARG A 80 -10.54 -11.51 -7.21
C ARG A 80 -11.45 -10.31 -7.03
N ASP A 81 -12.70 -10.54 -6.68
CA ASP A 81 -13.67 -9.47 -6.40
C ASP A 81 -13.15 -8.46 -5.36
N GLN A 82 -12.42 -8.93 -4.36
CA GLN A 82 -11.79 -8.07 -3.33
C GLN A 82 -10.67 -7.17 -3.87
N SER A 83 -10.19 -7.42 -5.09
CA SER A 83 -9.06 -6.72 -5.71
C SER A 83 -9.49 -5.61 -6.65
N LEU A 84 -10.80 -5.46 -6.87
CA LEU A 84 -11.40 -4.53 -7.80
C LEU A 84 -11.63 -3.18 -7.13
N PHE A 85 -11.20 -2.11 -7.79
CA PHE A 85 -11.38 -0.74 -7.33
C PHE A 85 -11.93 0.11 -8.47
N THR A 86 -12.84 1.03 -8.17
CA THR A 86 -13.13 2.16 -9.05
C THR A 86 -12.19 3.32 -8.74
N ILE A 87 -11.87 4.12 -9.75
CA ILE A 87 -11.08 5.34 -9.60
C ILE A 87 -12.00 6.55 -9.79
N GLU A 88 -11.93 7.49 -8.87
CA GLU A 88 -12.51 8.82 -9.05
C GLU A 88 -11.41 9.88 -8.96
N ALA A 89 -11.54 10.96 -9.74
CA ALA A 89 -10.65 12.10 -9.69
C ALA A 89 -11.45 13.34 -9.26
N ASN A 90 -10.89 14.16 -8.36
CA ASN A 90 -11.49 15.44 -8.00
C ASN A 90 -10.95 16.62 -8.83
N SER A 91 -11.48 17.81 -8.57
CA SER A 91 -11.06 19.07 -9.21
C SER A 91 -9.60 19.45 -8.95
N THR A 92 -8.97 18.89 -7.91
CA THR A 92 -7.55 19.08 -7.60
C THR A 92 -6.67 18.00 -8.19
N SER A 93 -7.18 17.18 -9.12
CA SER A 93 -6.46 16.09 -9.78
C SER A 93 -5.91 15.04 -8.80
N SER A 94 -6.55 14.89 -7.63
CA SER A 94 -6.26 13.81 -6.69
C SER A 94 -7.15 12.62 -7.01
N LEU A 95 -6.54 11.43 -7.02
CA LEU A 95 -7.28 10.19 -7.23
C LEU A 95 -7.82 9.63 -5.91
N PHE A 96 -8.96 8.96 -6.00
CA PHE A 96 -9.58 8.18 -4.94
C PHE A 96 -9.81 6.76 -5.47
N PHE A 97 -9.38 5.77 -4.70
CA PHE A 97 -9.60 4.36 -5.03
C PHE A 97 -10.68 3.83 -4.12
N MET A 98 -11.79 3.38 -4.69
CA MET A 98 -12.92 2.84 -3.94
C MET A 98 -13.04 1.33 -4.21
N PRO A 99 -12.81 0.45 -3.22
CA PRO A 99 -12.96 -0.98 -3.39
C PRO A 99 -14.41 -1.32 -3.74
N CYS A 100 -14.62 -2.09 -4.80
CA CYS A 100 -15.96 -2.54 -5.20
C CYS A 100 -16.60 -3.46 -4.14
N PHE A 101 -15.79 -4.09 -3.29
CA PHE A 101 -16.24 -5.08 -2.32
C PHE A 101 -16.84 -4.48 -1.04
N THR A 102 -16.28 -3.40 -0.50
CA THR A 102 -16.81 -2.74 0.72
C THR A 102 -17.32 -1.32 0.48
N GLY A 103 -16.92 -0.66 -0.61
CA GLY A 103 -17.31 0.72 -0.93
C GLY A 103 -16.62 1.80 -0.09
N ASN A 104 -15.71 1.45 0.82
CA ASN A 104 -14.99 2.43 1.63
C ASN A 104 -13.72 2.88 0.91
N VAL A 105 -13.62 4.18 0.60
CA VAL A 105 -12.42 4.77 -0.03
C VAL A 105 -11.16 4.29 0.69
N LEU A 106 -10.17 3.84 -0.09
CA LEU A 106 -8.88 3.40 0.42
C LEU A 106 -8.27 4.51 1.30
N GLN A 107 -7.79 4.14 2.49
CA GLN A 107 -7.26 5.10 3.46
C GLN A 107 -5.86 4.70 3.89
N CYS A 108 -5.06 5.72 4.22
CA CYS A 108 -3.71 5.58 4.73
C CYS A 108 -3.78 5.86 6.23
N ASP A 109 -4.15 4.85 7.00
CA ASP A 109 -4.25 4.99 8.45
C ASP A 109 -2.89 4.74 9.13
N ASN A 110 -2.50 5.67 10.00
CA ASN A 110 -1.31 5.53 10.84
C ASN A 110 -1.55 4.53 11.99
N GLU A 111 -2.80 4.23 12.36
CA GLU A 111 -3.09 3.34 13.49
C GLU A 111 -2.59 1.90 13.26
N LEU A 112 -2.57 1.45 12.01
CA LEU A 112 -2.14 0.08 11.67
C LEU A 112 -0.66 -0.14 11.96
N VAL A 113 0.19 0.87 11.75
CA VAL A 113 1.62 0.77 12.09
C VAL A 113 1.79 0.59 13.58
N VAL A 114 0.99 1.28 14.41
CA VAL A 114 1.04 1.16 15.88
C VAL A 114 0.55 -0.22 16.35
N LYS A 115 -0.59 -0.69 15.82
CA LYS A 115 -1.15 -2.01 16.18
C LYS A 115 -0.28 -3.16 15.69
N ASP A 116 0.28 -3.09 14.48
CA ASP A 116 1.21 -4.10 13.95
C ASP A 116 2.54 -4.09 14.69
N ARG A 117 3.07 -2.92 15.04
CA ARG A 117 4.29 -2.80 15.86
C ARG A 117 4.08 -3.45 17.23
N GLN A 118 2.98 -3.14 17.91
CA GLN A 118 2.64 -3.74 19.21
C GLN A 118 2.46 -5.26 19.10
N ARG A 119 1.77 -5.73 18.06
CA ARG A 119 1.56 -7.17 17.81
C ARG A 119 2.88 -7.89 17.53
N LEU A 120 3.76 -7.32 16.70
CA LEU A 120 5.08 -7.90 16.43
C LEU A 120 5.94 -7.96 17.69
N ILE A 121 5.95 -6.90 18.50
CA ILE A 121 6.65 -6.87 19.80
C ILE A 121 6.14 -8.00 20.70
N LEU A 122 4.83 -8.19 20.80
CA LEU A 122 4.22 -9.26 21.59
C LEU A 122 4.63 -10.66 21.09
N GLU A 123 4.61 -10.90 19.78
CA GLU A 123 5.00 -12.20 19.22
C GLU A 123 6.51 -12.47 19.38
N LEU A 124 7.37 -11.46 19.22
CA LEU A 124 8.81 -11.61 19.45
C LEU A 124 9.13 -11.85 20.93
N ALA A 125 8.44 -11.15 21.84
CA ALA A 125 8.56 -11.36 23.28
C ALA A 125 8.11 -12.78 23.69
N LYS A 126 6.99 -13.26 23.15
CA LYS A 126 6.55 -14.66 23.34
C LYS A 126 7.55 -15.66 22.78
N GLY A 127 8.25 -15.31 21.71
CA GLY A 127 9.35 -16.10 21.13
C GLY A 127 10.66 -16.07 21.94
N GLY A 128 10.70 -15.39 23.09
CA GLY A 128 11.86 -15.34 23.98
C GLY A 128 12.94 -14.35 23.58
N LYS A 129 12.64 -13.41 22.66
CA LYS A 129 13.59 -12.36 22.28
C LYS A 129 13.78 -11.36 23.41
N THR A 130 15.02 -10.92 23.61
CA THR A 130 15.34 -9.87 24.58
C THR A 130 14.81 -8.51 24.10
N PRO A 131 14.53 -7.55 25.00
CA PRO A 131 14.07 -6.21 24.61
C PRO A 131 14.95 -5.54 23.56
N ASP A 132 16.28 -5.66 23.69
CA ASP A 132 17.25 -5.08 22.75
C ASP A 132 17.16 -5.73 21.35
N GLU A 133 16.98 -7.06 21.28
CA GLU A 133 16.77 -7.75 20.00
C GLU A 133 15.44 -7.35 19.37
N ILE A 134 14.37 -7.22 20.16
CA ILE A 134 13.05 -6.79 19.69
C ILE A 134 13.16 -5.39 19.10
N GLU A 135 13.79 -4.46 19.82
CA GLU A 135 13.98 -3.08 19.38
C GLU A 135 14.76 -3.04 18.06
N GLN A 136 15.90 -3.74 17.96
CA GLN A 136 16.66 -3.80 16.71
C GLN A 136 15.85 -4.37 15.54
N ILE A 137 15.05 -5.42 15.77
CA ILE A 137 14.21 -6.03 14.72
C ILE A 137 13.12 -5.05 14.29
N VAL A 138 12.41 -4.45 15.24
CA VAL A 138 11.32 -3.50 14.99
C VAL A 138 11.84 -2.27 14.26
N THR A 139 12.93 -1.65 14.74
CA THR A 139 13.54 -0.48 14.10
C THR A 139 14.00 -0.79 12.68
N ARG A 140 14.56 -1.98 12.40
CA ARG A 140 14.90 -2.37 11.02
C ARG A 140 13.69 -2.59 10.12
N LEU A 141 12.57 -3.05 10.67
CA LEU A 141 11.35 -3.36 9.93
C LEU A 141 10.45 -2.15 9.69
N PHE A 142 10.51 -1.14 10.56
CA PHE A 142 9.60 0.01 10.54
C PHE A 142 10.30 1.36 10.34
N ASP A 143 11.56 1.50 10.77
CA ASP A 143 12.28 2.79 10.84
C ASP A 143 13.63 2.76 10.08
N SER A 144 13.87 1.76 9.23
CA SER A 144 15.13 1.70 8.48
C SER A 144 15.19 2.83 7.46
N PRO A 145 16.21 3.72 7.50
CA PRO A 145 16.39 4.73 6.47
C PRO A 145 16.88 4.03 5.20
N THR A 146 16.02 3.91 4.19
CA THR A 146 16.44 3.40 2.89
C THR A 146 17.12 4.50 2.10
N VAL A 147 18.40 4.27 1.79
CA VAL A 147 19.16 4.99 0.77
C VAL A 147 18.35 4.98 -0.53
N GLY A 148 17.94 6.17 -0.96
CA GLY A 148 17.12 6.38 -2.14
C GLY A 148 17.82 5.87 -3.39
N VAL A 149 17.23 4.86 -4.03
CA VAL A 149 17.43 4.61 -5.45
C VAL A 149 16.37 5.44 -6.17
N PRO A 150 16.73 6.27 -7.16
CA PRO A 150 15.73 7.01 -7.92
C PRO A 150 14.86 5.99 -8.67
N SER A 151 13.63 5.82 -8.18
CA SER A 151 12.60 5.04 -8.83
C SER A 151 12.18 5.81 -10.08
N SER A 152 12.37 5.24 -11.28
CA SER A 152 11.87 5.83 -12.55
C SER A 152 10.33 5.76 -12.67
N ALA A 153 9.63 5.66 -11.54
CA ALA A 153 8.19 5.51 -11.47
C ALA A 153 7.52 6.88 -11.40
N TYR A 154 6.37 7.00 -12.05
CA TYR A 154 5.55 8.21 -11.95
C TYR A 154 4.87 8.26 -10.58
N ALA A 155 4.99 9.39 -9.88
CA ALA A 155 4.23 9.63 -8.67
C ALA A 155 2.80 10.03 -9.03
N ILE A 156 1.83 9.23 -8.59
CA ILE A 156 0.40 9.53 -8.68
C ILE A 156 -0.03 10.08 -7.33
N SER A 157 -0.49 11.32 -7.33
CA SER A 157 -1.04 11.97 -6.14
C SER A 157 -2.41 11.36 -5.81
N VAL A 158 -2.48 10.68 -4.68
CA VAL A 158 -3.69 10.04 -4.17
C VAL A 158 -4.13 10.72 -2.90
N ALA A 159 -5.40 11.08 -2.83
CA ALA A 159 -5.99 11.65 -1.62
C ALA A 159 -6.49 10.52 -0.72
N PHE A 160 -5.66 10.08 0.21
CA PHE A 160 -6.07 9.21 1.32
C PHE A 160 -6.31 10.05 2.58
N ASN A 161 -7.44 9.86 3.27
CA ASN A 161 -7.69 10.42 4.61
C ASN A 161 -6.89 9.70 5.69
#